data_AF-A0A1B8Y238-F1
#
_entry.id   AF-A0A1B8Y238-F1
#
_cell.length_a   1.000
_cell.length_b   1.000
_cell.length_c   1.000
_cell.angle_alpha   90.00
_cell.angle_beta   90.00
_cell.angle_gamma   90.00
#
_symmetry.space_group_name_H-M   'P 1'
#
loop_
_entity.id
_entity.type
_entity.pdbx_description
1 polymer ?
#
loop_
_entity_poly.entity_id
_entity_poly.type
_entity_poly.pdbx_seq_one_letter_code
_entity_poly.pdbx_strand_id
1 'polypeptide(L)'
;DNPSDWLQPIESQSLTSLARLHVGLQEHSLHLGFGGSGGAYTLLTRNQQHCRVFHKHMLDVLAELPARYLGNIQQSSEEPITPQHRLWPFLQDKVGAPESNAPPRFLYVPLFFLREDIVSPNADSPCANANSQLPLLNTASPAALIQGAAAAAPLSLLVTRTHMYLLEEDHQWLPDTLDTELPDSVQMKEKQPISNISSVHLFQSATLHLRIHLYNEV
;
A
#
# COMPACT_ATOMS: atom_id res chain seq x y z
N ASP A 1 17.74 -4.82 25.77
CA ASP A 1 17.23 -5.18 24.44
C ASP A 1 17.89 -4.29 23.40
N ASN A 2 18.98 -4.77 22.81
CA ASN A 2 19.63 -4.04 21.73
C ASN A 2 18.79 -4.21 20.46
N PRO A 3 18.48 -3.15 19.68
CA PRO A 3 17.75 -3.28 18.42
C PRO A 3 18.32 -4.35 17.49
N SER A 4 19.64 -4.54 17.48
CA SER A 4 20.29 -5.59 16.67
C SER A 4 19.94 -7.02 17.09
N ASP A 5 19.42 -7.25 18.30
CA ASP A 5 19.04 -8.58 18.77
C ASP A 5 17.71 -9.06 18.14
N TRP A 6 16.86 -8.13 17.69
CA TRP A 6 15.55 -8.43 17.08
C TRP A 6 15.36 -7.84 15.67
N LEU A 7 16.19 -6.90 15.25
CA LEU A 7 16.20 -6.32 13.91
C LEU A 7 17.33 -6.97 13.09
N GLN A 8 16.99 -8.02 12.34
CA GLN A 8 17.91 -8.71 11.45
C GLN A 8 17.64 -8.29 9.99
N PRO A 9 18.67 -7.88 9.22
CA PRO A 9 18.50 -7.56 7.81
C PRO A 9 18.16 -8.83 7.02
N ILE A 10 17.05 -8.80 6.29
CA ILE A 10 16.59 -9.92 5.46
C ILE A 10 17.13 -9.78 4.03
N GLU A 11 17.15 -8.55 3.51
CA GLU A 11 17.65 -8.22 2.18
C GLU A 11 18.44 -6.92 2.19
N SER A 12 19.37 -6.80 1.24
CA SER A 12 20.16 -5.59 1.02
C SER A 12 20.39 -5.41 -0.48
N GLN A 13 20.17 -4.19 -0.97
CA GLN A 13 20.42 -3.81 -2.36
C GLN A 13 21.42 -2.66 -2.41
N SER A 14 22.34 -2.70 -3.39
CA SER A 14 23.29 -1.60 -3.58
C SER A 14 22.62 -0.43 -4.29
N LEU A 15 22.83 0.80 -3.79
CA LEU A 15 22.38 1.99 -4.52
C LEU A 15 23.04 2.16 -5.88
N THR A 16 24.22 1.56 -6.10
CA THR A 16 24.89 1.59 -7.41
C THR A 16 24.17 0.78 -8.48
N SER A 17 23.27 -0.14 -8.09
CA SER A 17 22.39 -0.86 -9.01
C SER A 17 21.00 -0.27 -9.08
N LEU A 18 20.71 0.84 -8.39
CA LEU A 18 19.44 1.54 -8.52
C LEU A 18 19.31 2.00 -9.98
N ALA A 19 18.26 1.51 -10.65
CA ALA A 19 17.97 1.82 -12.04
C ALA A 19 16.77 2.76 -12.14
N ARG A 20 15.90 2.79 -11.13
CA ARG A 20 14.68 3.60 -11.17
C ARG A 20 14.28 4.08 -9.79
N LEU A 21 13.80 5.32 -9.74
CA LEU A 21 13.30 5.99 -8.55
C LEU A 21 12.05 6.78 -8.94
N HIS A 22 10.90 6.43 -8.38
CA HIS A 22 9.63 7.08 -8.68
C HIS A 22 8.87 7.41 -7.41
N VAL A 23 8.31 8.62 -7.34
CA VAL A 23 7.42 9.04 -6.25
C VAL A 23 5.98 8.90 -6.74
N GLY A 24 5.20 8.03 -6.12
CA GLY A 24 3.82 7.76 -6.50
C GLY A 24 2.80 8.36 -5.53
N LEU A 25 1.53 8.37 -5.95
CA LEU A 25 0.38 8.65 -5.08
C LEU A 25 0.50 9.94 -4.24
N GLN A 26 0.87 11.07 -4.83
CA GLN A 26 1.12 12.32 -4.08
C GLN A 26 2.11 12.15 -2.92
N GLU A 27 3.25 11.51 -3.17
CA GLU A 27 4.30 11.24 -2.16
C GLU A 27 3.83 10.34 -1.00
N HIS A 28 2.80 9.52 -1.22
CA HIS A 28 2.44 8.45 -0.28
C HIS A 28 3.24 7.17 -0.55
N SER A 29 3.76 6.99 -1.78
CA SER A 29 4.63 5.88 -2.14
C SER A 29 5.96 6.34 -2.74
N LEU A 30 6.99 5.53 -2.50
CA LEU A 30 8.28 5.62 -3.19
C LEU A 30 8.63 4.25 -3.77
N HIS A 31 8.82 4.21 -5.08
CA HIS A 31 9.16 3.00 -5.81
C HIS A 31 10.65 3.01 -6.15
N LEU A 32 11.31 1.91 -5.81
CA LEU A 32 12.74 1.67 -6.00
C LEU A 32 12.91 0.46 -6.90
N GLY A 33 13.49 0.67 -8.08
CA GLY A 33 13.84 -0.40 -9.01
C GLY A 33 15.33 -0.60 -9.08
N PHE A 34 15.81 -1.80 -8.82
CA PHE A 34 17.23 -2.16 -8.97
C PHE A 34 17.43 -2.99 -10.25
N GLY A 35 18.50 -2.71 -10.99
CA GLY A 35 18.85 -3.42 -12.22
C GLY A 35 19.53 -4.78 -11.97
N GLY A 36 19.64 -5.59 -13.02
CA GLY A 36 20.28 -6.91 -12.97
C GLY A 36 19.42 -7.95 -12.27
N SER A 37 19.96 -8.61 -11.23
CA SER A 37 19.22 -9.54 -10.36
C SER A 37 18.57 -8.86 -9.14
N GLY A 38 18.53 -7.52 -9.12
CA GLY A 38 17.93 -6.74 -8.04
C GLY A 38 16.40 -6.79 -8.06
N GLY A 39 15.79 -6.56 -6.89
CA GLY A 39 14.33 -6.50 -6.75
C GLY A 39 13.73 -5.13 -7.11
N ALA A 40 12.40 -5.08 -7.10
CA ALA A 40 11.62 -3.85 -7.11
C ALA A 40 10.85 -3.73 -5.79
N TYR A 41 10.83 -2.54 -5.21
CA TYR A 41 10.28 -2.30 -3.88
C TYR A 41 9.38 -1.08 -3.91
N THR A 42 8.19 -1.21 -3.31
CA THR A 42 7.28 -0.10 -3.06
C THR A 42 7.30 0.20 -1.56
N LEU A 43 7.88 1.33 -1.19
CA LEU A 43 7.82 1.85 0.17
C LEU A 43 6.56 2.70 0.31
N LEU A 44 5.70 2.34 1.26
CA LEU A 44 4.51 3.13 1.57
C LEU A 44 4.76 3.88 2.85
N THR A 45 4.60 5.20 2.77
CA THR A 45 4.80 6.05 3.92
C THR A 45 3.44 6.41 4.50
N ARG A 46 3.28 6.26 5.82
CA ARG A 46 2.09 6.75 6.53
C ARG A 46 2.05 8.27 6.65
N ASN A 47 3.16 8.94 6.32
CA ASN A 47 3.33 10.38 6.46
C ASN A 47 4.05 10.90 5.22
N GLN A 48 3.33 11.70 4.43
CA GLN A 48 3.82 12.36 3.22
C GLN A 48 5.12 13.14 3.47
N GLN A 49 5.24 13.81 4.62
CA GLN A 49 6.45 14.55 4.98
C GLN A 49 7.66 13.63 5.17
N HIS A 50 7.46 12.43 5.70
CA HIS A 50 8.54 11.45 5.82
C HIS A 50 8.96 10.93 4.45
N CYS A 51 8.02 10.71 3.52
CA CYS A 51 8.34 10.37 2.13
C CYS A 51 9.19 11.45 1.47
N ARG A 52 8.76 12.72 1.58
CA ARG A 52 9.48 13.88 1.07
C ARG A 52 10.91 13.94 1.59
N VAL A 53 11.08 13.85 2.90
CA VAL A 53 12.40 13.91 3.55
C VAL A 53 13.27 12.74 3.10
N PHE A 54 12.72 11.53 3.08
CA PHE A 54 13.44 10.33 2.66
C PHE A 54 13.84 10.38 1.18
N HIS A 55 12.92 10.74 0.29
CA HIS A 55 13.19 10.91 -1.13
C HIS A 55 14.28 11.97 -1.37
N LYS A 56 14.19 13.12 -0.68
CA LYS A 56 15.24 14.13 -0.74
C LYS A 56 16.60 13.57 -0.28
N HIS A 57 16.66 12.87 0.85
CA HIS A 57 17.91 12.26 1.33
C HIS A 57 18.46 11.24 0.32
N MET A 58 17.60 10.43 -0.29
CA MET A 58 18.00 9.50 -1.34
C MET A 58 18.62 10.24 -2.53
N LEU A 59 18.01 11.34 -2.99
CA LEU A 59 18.57 12.15 -4.08
C LEU A 59 19.92 12.78 -3.69
N ASP A 60 20.04 13.29 -2.46
CA ASP A 60 21.27 13.87 -1.94
C ASP A 60 22.40 12.80 -1.92
N VAL A 61 22.11 11.58 -1.45
CA VAL A 61 23.07 10.45 -1.47
C VAL A 61 23.42 10.00 -2.89
N LEU A 62 22.44 9.95 -3.79
CA LEU A 62 22.68 9.60 -5.20
C LEU A 62 23.59 10.64 -5.86
N ALA A 63 23.42 11.92 -5.56
CA ALA A 63 24.26 13.00 -6.11
C ALA A 63 25.74 12.87 -5.69
N GLU A 64 26.03 12.21 -4.58
CA GLU A 64 27.41 11.90 -4.13
C GLU A 64 28.02 10.69 -4.87
N LEU A 65 27.21 9.88 -5.58
CA LEU A 65 27.71 8.73 -6.32
C LEU A 65 28.48 9.15 -7.58
N PRO A 66 29.50 8.38 -8.00
CA PRO A 66 30.17 8.59 -9.26
C PRO A 66 29.21 8.61 -10.46
N ALA A 67 29.41 9.54 -11.40
CA ALA A 67 28.52 9.77 -12.55
C ALA A 67 28.19 8.52 -13.38
N ARG A 68 29.09 7.52 -13.41
CA ARG A 68 28.88 6.22 -14.08
C ARG A 68 27.68 5.43 -13.56
N TYR A 69 27.23 5.69 -12.32
CA TYR A 69 26.06 5.05 -11.71
C TYR A 69 24.79 5.87 -11.86
N LEU A 70 24.91 7.17 -12.18
CA LEU A 70 23.79 8.10 -12.30
C LEU A 70 23.14 8.07 -13.69
N GLY A 71 23.93 7.84 -14.75
CA GLY A 71 23.47 7.99 -16.14
C GLY A 71 22.32 7.06 -16.56
N ASN A 72 22.02 6.04 -15.76
CA ASN A 72 20.98 5.05 -16.06
C ASN A 72 19.77 5.12 -15.11
N ILE A 73 19.76 6.03 -14.13
CA ILE A 73 18.65 6.12 -13.17
C ILE A 73 17.50 6.85 -13.84
N GLN A 74 16.42 6.12 -14.14
CA GLN A 74 15.16 6.73 -14.58
C GLN A 74 14.46 7.31 -13.36
N GLN A 75 14.57 8.62 -13.21
CA GLN A 75 13.79 9.40 -12.26
C GLN A 75 12.53 9.87 -12.97
N SER A 76 11.37 9.61 -12.39
CA SER A 76 10.10 10.13 -12.88
C SER A 76 9.52 11.12 -11.88
N SER A 77 8.83 12.13 -12.42
CA SER A 77 8.08 13.09 -11.62
C SER A 77 7.03 12.38 -10.77
N GLU A 78 6.65 13.02 -9.67
CA GLU A 78 5.51 12.64 -8.83
C GLU A 78 4.31 12.25 -9.68
N GLU A 79 3.74 11.06 -9.45
CA GLU A 79 2.48 10.63 -10.08
C GLU A 79 1.37 11.58 -9.62
N PRO A 80 0.87 12.47 -10.50
CA PRO A 80 -0.09 13.46 -10.08
C PRO A 80 -1.47 12.80 -10.03
N ILE A 81 -2.18 13.02 -8.93
CA ILE A 81 -3.58 12.61 -8.80
C ILE A 81 -4.44 13.61 -9.59
N THR A 82 -4.56 13.37 -10.89
CA THR A 82 -5.37 14.16 -11.84
C THR A 82 -6.61 13.37 -12.27
N PRO A 83 -7.54 13.99 -13.03
CA PRO A 83 -8.67 13.27 -13.62
C PRO A 83 -8.33 12.05 -14.48
N GLN A 84 -7.09 11.96 -14.97
CA GLN A 84 -6.59 10.84 -15.77
C GLN A 84 -5.99 9.72 -14.90
N HIS A 85 -5.83 9.95 -13.59
CA HIS A 85 -5.24 8.97 -12.69
C HIS A 85 -6.16 7.77 -12.48
N ARG A 86 -5.62 6.56 -12.45
CA ARG A 86 -6.39 5.30 -12.32
C ARG A 86 -7.27 5.22 -11.06
N LEU A 87 -6.85 5.88 -9.97
CA LEU A 87 -7.63 5.98 -8.72
C LEU A 87 -8.65 7.13 -8.70
N TRP A 88 -8.62 8.03 -9.68
CA TRP A 88 -9.47 9.22 -9.71
C TRP A 88 -10.96 8.94 -9.51
N PRO A 89 -11.56 7.88 -10.12
CA PRO A 89 -12.98 7.57 -9.94
C PRO A 89 -13.39 7.35 -8.47
N PHE A 90 -12.47 6.88 -7.61
CA PHE A 90 -12.74 6.60 -6.20
C PHE A 90 -12.51 7.81 -5.29
N LEU A 91 -11.63 8.72 -5.72
CA LEU A 91 -11.24 9.92 -4.97
C LEU A 91 -12.26 11.06 -5.09
N GLN A 92 -13.15 10.98 -6.08
CA GLN A 92 -14.27 11.91 -6.23
C GLN A 92 -15.31 11.70 -5.13
N ASP A 93 -15.05 12.27 -3.96
CA ASP A 93 -16.02 12.32 -2.88
C ASP A 93 -17.04 13.43 -3.14
N LYS A 94 -18.19 13.08 -3.71
CA LYS A 94 -19.24 14.03 -4.13
C LYS A 94 -20.04 14.64 -2.98
N VAL A 95 -19.62 14.44 -1.72
CA VAL A 95 -20.37 14.95 -0.57
C VAL A 95 -20.02 16.43 -0.31
N GLY A 96 -20.85 17.31 -0.87
CA GLY A 96 -21.13 18.65 -0.34
C GLY A 96 -20.04 19.73 -0.46
N ALA A 97 -18.90 19.46 -1.09
CA ALA A 97 -17.90 20.50 -1.34
C ALA A 97 -18.19 21.21 -2.68
N PRO A 98 -18.24 22.56 -2.72
CA PRO A 98 -18.07 23.27 -4.00
C PRO A 98 -16.71 22.85 -4.58
N GLU A 99 -16.59 22.81 -5.90
CA GLU A 99 -15.37 22.43 -6.62
C GLU A 99 -14.14 23.09 -5.99
N SER A 100 -13.51 22.36 -5.07
CA SER A 100 -12.39 22.85 -4.31
C SER A 100 -11.19 22.41 -5.09
N ASN A 101 -10.38 23.36 -5.56
CA ASN A 101 -9.08 23.09 -6.15
C ASN A 101 -8.09 22.46 -5.15
N ALA A 102 -8.52 22.13 -3.92
CA ALA A 102 -7.71 21.42 -2.96
C ALA A 102 -7.54 19.95 -3.40
N PRO A 103 -6.33 19.38 -3.25
CA PRO A 103 -6.09 17.98 -3.60
C PRO A 103 -6.98 17.03 -2.77
N PRO A 104 -7.42 15.91 -3.37
CA PRO A 104 -8.20 14.90 -2.65
C PRO A 104 -7.40 14.39 -1.45
N ARG A 105 -8.06 14.26 -0.29
CA ARG A 105 -7.44 13.65 0.89
C ARG A 105 -7.81 12.18 0.92
N PHE A 106 -6.81 11.32 0.88
CA PHE A 106 -6.99 9.87 0.94
C PHE A 106 -5.81 9.21 1.66
N LEU A 107 -6.01 7.96 2.06
CA LEU A 107 -4.98 7.05 2.56
C LEU A 107 -4.96 5.84 1.63
N TYR A 108 -3.78 5.44 1.17
CA TYR A 108 -3.58 4.24 0.36
C TYR A 108 -2.65 3.27 1.09
N VAL A 109 -3.10 2.03 1.27
CA VAL A 109 -2.35 1.00 1.96
C VAL A 109 -2.45 -0.33 1.21
N PRO A 110 -1.35 -0.85 0.68
CA PRO A 110 -1.18 -2.24 0.27
C PRO A 110 -1.35 -3.22 1.42
N LEU A 111 -2.17 -4.24 1.20
CA LEU A 111 -2.59 -5.26 2.13
C LEU A 111 -2.59 -6.64 1.47
N PHE A 112 -2.76 -7.68 2.28
CA PHE A 112 -3.02 -9.03 1.82
C PHE A 112 -4.25 -9.56 2.53
N PHE A 113 -5.36 -9.58 1.83
CA PHE A 113 -6.64 -9.92 2.41
C PHE A 113 -6.80 -11.44 2.59
N LEU A 114 -7.13 -11.83 3.81
CA LEU A 114 -7.62 -13.17 4.15
C LEU A 114 -9.12 -13.09 4.40
N ARG A 115 -9.91 -13.69 3.52
CA ARG A 115 -11.34 -13.84 3.77
C ARG A 115 -11.54 -14.97 4.79
N GLU A 116 -12.36 -14.70 5.81
CA GLU A 116 -12.52 -15.55 7.00
C GLU A 116 -13.29 -16.85 6.72
N ASP A 117 -13.72 -17.12 5.48
CA ASP A 117 -14.28 -18.42 5.08
C ASP A 117 -13.25 -19.58 5.13
N ILE A 118 -11.97 -19.27 5.37
CA ILE A 118 -10.86 -20.23 5.43
C ILE A 118 -10.29 -20.38 6.86
N VAL A 119 -10.65 -19.50 7.80
CA VAL A 119 -10.29 -19.65 9.21
C VAL A 119 -11.42 -20.38 9.91
N SER A 120 -11.24 -21.68 10.12
CA SER A 120 -12.14 -22.45 10.99
C SER A 120 -12.19 -21.74 12.36
N PRO A 121 -13.40 -21.52 12.92
CA PRO A 121 -13.52 -20.99 14.26
C PRO A 121 -13.05 -22.11 15.20
N ASN A 122 -11.77 -22.11 15.56
CA ASN A 122 -11.37 -22.87 16.73
C ASN A 122 -12.15 -22.29 17.91
N ALA A 123 -12.91 -23.18 18.52
CA ALA A 123 -13.81 -22.94 19.64
C ALA A 123 -13.14 -22.10 20.73
N ASP A 124 -13.95 -21.27 21.40
CA ASP A 124 -13.68 -20.53 22.65
C ASP A 124 -13.56 -19.00 22.56
N SER A 125 -14.14 -18.34 21.55
CA SER A 125 -14.45 -16.89 21.64
C SER A 125 -15.96 -16.62 21.66
N PRO A 126 -16.52 -16.01 22.72
CA PRO A 126 -17.97 -15.84 22.90
C PRO A 126 -18.58 -14.68 22.09
N CYS A 127 -17.94 -14.22 21.01
CA CYS A 127 -18.41 -13.10 20.22
C CYS A 127 -18.69 -13.50 18.76
N ALA A 128 -19.50 -14.55 18.57
CA ALA A 128 -20.02 -14.93 17.25
C ALA A 128 -21.37 -14.23 16.99
N ASN A 129 -21.31 -12.97 16.54
CA ASN A 129 -22.44 -12.36 15.85
C ASN A 129 -22.14 -12.44 14.34
N ALA A 130 -22.89 -13.30 13.66
CA ALA A 130 -22.63 -13.85 12.33
C ALA A 130 -22.91 -12.91 11.14
N ASN A 131 -22.96 -11.59 11.33
CA ASN A 131 -23.23 -10.65 10.25
C ASN A 131 -22.08 -9.63 10.19
N SER A 132 -21.38 -9.60 9.05
CA SER A 132 -20.33 -8.63 8.64
C SER A 132 -19.02 -8.58 9.43
N GLN A 133 -18.36 -9.73 9.63
CA GLN A 133 -16.96 -9.76 10.09
C GLN A 133 -16.02 -9.95 8.89
N LEU A 134 -15.17 -8.96 8.62
CA LEU A 134 -14.14 -9.01 7.58
C LEU A 134 -12.78 -8.65 8.21
N PRO A 135 -11.96 -9.62 8.63
CA PRO A 135 -10.60 -9.33 9.07
C PRO A 135 -9.73 -8.92 7.87
N LEU A 136 -9.33 -7.65 7.82
CA LEU A 136 -8.37 -7.16 6.84
C LEU A 136 -6.94 -7.37 7.31
N LEU A 137 -6.35 -8.54 7.05
CA LEU A 137 -4.93 -8.75 7.36
C LEU A 137 -4.06 -7.75 6.56
N ASN A 138 -3.41 -6.77 7.22
CA ASN A 138 -2.29 -6.10 6.59
C ASN A 138 -1.07 -7.00 6.77
N THR A 139 -0.65 -7.71 5.73
CA THR A 139 0.67 -8.33 5.76
C THR A 139 1.51 -7.79 4.65
N ALA A 140 1.98 -6.55 4.80
CA ALA A 140 3.08 -6.00 4.02
C ALA A 140 4.40 -6.84 4.09
N SER A 141 4.36 -8.09 4.54
CA SER A 141 5.48 -9.01 4.61
C SER A 141 5.17 -10.30 3.84
N PRO A 142 6.04 -10.70 2.89
CA PRO A 142 6.05 -12.05 2.30
C PRO A 142 6.06 -13.18 3.35
N ALA A 143 6.40 -12.90 4.62
CA ALA A 143 6.35 -13.87 5.71
C ALA A 143 4.95 -14.37 6.06
N ALA A 144 3.88 -13.67 5.68
CA ALA A 144 2.51 -14.16 5.89
C ALA A 144 2.17 -15.34 4.98
N LEU A 145 2.72 -15.38 3.76
CA LEU A 145 2.66 -16.56 2.90
C LEU A 145 3.37 -17.76 3.56
N ILE A 146 4.44 -17.50 4.32
CA ILE A 146 5.20 -18.54 5.06
C ILE A 146 4.42 -19.06 6.27
N GLN A 147 3.53 -18.26 6.86
CA GLN A 147 2.65 -18.65 7.99
C GLN A 147 1.36 -19.39 7.57
N GLY A 148 1.26 -19.85 6.33
CA GLY A 148 0.13 -20.70 5.87
C GLY A 148 -1.03 -19.92 5.24
N ALA A 149 -0.85 -18.63 4.94
CA ALA A 149 -1.84 -17.81 4.23
C ALA A 149 -1.84 -18.07 2.71
N ALA A 150 -1.86 -19.34 2.28
CA ALA A 150 -1.86 -19.72 0.87
C ALA A 150 -3.06 -19.18 0.06
N ALA A 151 -4.10 -18.70 0.75
CA ALA A 151 -5.29 -18.09 0.17
C ALA A 151 -5.34 -16.55 0.29
N ALA A 152 -4.27 -15.89 0.77
CA ALA A 152 -4.24 -14.44 0.86
C ALA A 152 -4.17 -13.80 -0.53
N ALA A 153 -5.11 -12.90 -0.81
CA ALA A 153 -5.13 -12.14 -2.05
C ALA A 153 -4.49 -10.76 -1.83
N PRO A 154 -3.55 -10.33 -2.69
CA PRO A 154 -3.04 -8.97 -2.64
C PRO A 154 -4.15 -7.96 -2.95
N LEU A 155 -4.31 -6.92 -2.12
CA LEU A 155 -5.27 -5.83 -2.31
C LEU A 155 -4.66 -4.49 -1.89
N SER A 156 -5.25 -3.38 -2.36
CA SER A 156 -5.08 -2.07 -1.72
C SER A 156 -6.34 -1.63 -1.01
N LEU A 157 -6.13 -1.04 0.16
CA LEU A 157 -7.12 -0.29 0.89
C LEU A 157 -6.96 1.17 0.55
N LEU A 158 -7.97 1.72 -0.14
CA LEU A 158 -8.09 3.15 -0.38
C LEU A 158 -9.16 3.72 0.55
N VAL A 159 -8.77 4.62 1.44
CA VAL A 159 -9.68 5.31 2.36
C VAL A 159 -9.79 6.77 1.94
N THR A 160 -11.00 7.24 1.66
CA THR A 160 -11.30 8.64 1.36
C THR A 160 -11.93 9.32 2.58
N ARG A 161 -12.65 10.43 2.42
CA ARG A 161 -13.32 11.07 3.58
C ARG A 161 -14.60 10.35 3.98
N THR A 162 -15.27 9.69 3.03
CA THR A 162 -16.57 9.06 3.27
C THR A 162 -16.58 7.56 3.05
N HIS A 163 -15.62 7.01 2.30
CA HIS A 163 -15.64 5.60 1.91
C HIS A 163 -14.28 4.94 2.07
N MET A 164 -14.34 3.64 2.34
CA MET A 164 -13.27 2.68 2.29
C MET A 164 -13.49 1.78 1.05
N TYR A 165 -12.47 1.61 0.23
CA TYR A 165 -12.49 0.78 -0.96
C TYR A 165 -11.43 -0.32 -0.84
N LEU A 166 -11.82 -1.55 -1.14
CA LEU A 166 -10.90 -2.67 -1.34
C LEU A 166 -10.70 -2.86 -2.85
N LEU A 167 -9.47 -2.66 -3.29
CA LEU A 167 -9.06 -2.65 -4.69
C LEU A 167 -8.20 -3.87 -4.96
N GLU A 168 -8.37 -4.52 -6.12
CA GLU A 168 -7.44 -5.56 -6.56
C GLU A 168 -6.10 -4.93 -6.93
N GLU A 169 -5.03 -5.52 -6.41
CA GLU A 169 -3.67 -5.05 -6.61
C GLU A 169 -2.79 -6.26 -6.90
N ASP A 170 -1.93 -6.16 -7.90
CA ASP A 170 -0.95 -7.19 -8.22
C ASP A 170 0.37 -7.00 -7.45
N HIS A 171 0.51 -5.90 -6.68
CA HIS A 171 1.71 -5.41 -5.98
C HIS A 171 2.97 -5.35 -6.85
N GLN A 172 2.83 -5.60 -8.16
CA GLN A 172 3.91 -5.61 -9.11
C GLN A 172 4.05 -4.20 -9.64
N TRP A 173 5.10 -3.54 -9.17
CA TRP A 173 5.53 -2.32 -9.83
C TRP A 173 6.10 -2.69 -11.21
N LEU A 174 5.24 -2.61 -12.23
CA LEU A 174 5.62 -2.78 -13.62
C LEU A 174 6.36 -1.50 -14.06
N PRO A 175 7.67 -1.56 -14.33
CA PRO A 175 8.30 -0.47 -15.05
C PRO A 175 7.69 -0.42 -16.45
N ASP A 176 7.45 0.79 -16.96
CA ASP A 176 6.91 1.08 -18.30
C ASP A 176 7.78 0.53 -19.46
N THR A 177 7.92 -0.79 -19.53
CA THR A 177 8.53 -1.51 -20.64
C THR A 177 7.61 -2.66 -20.99
N LEU A 178 6.52 -2.30 -21.65
CA LEU A 178 5.86 -3.00 -22.74
C LEU A 178 4.72 -2.07 -23.15
N ASP A 179 4.50 -1.89 -24.45
CA ASP A 179 3.32 -1.26 -25.06
C ASP A 179 2.02 -2.06 -24.74
N THR A 180 1.82 -2.42 -23.49
CA THR A 180 0.63 -3.05 -22.96
C THR A 180 -0.14 -1.92 -22.32
N GLU A 181 -1.27 -1.59 -22.91
CA GLU A 181 -2.21 -0.61 -22.41
C GLU A 181 -2.31 -0.71 -20.88
N LEU A 182 -2.14 0.43 -20.18
CA LEU A 182 -2.29 0.48 -18.73
C LEU A 182 -3.55 -0.32 -18.37
N PRO A 183 -3.52 -1.20 -17.35
CA PRO A 183 -4.73 -1.92 -16.95
C PRO A 183 -5.83 -0.88 -16.67
N ASP A 184 -6.79 -0.85 -17.58
CA ASP A 184 -7.65 0.30 -17.89
C ASP A 184 -8.68 0.61 -16.78
N SER A 185 -8.65 -0.16 -15.70
CA SER A 185 -9.47 0.07 -14.52
C SER A 185 -8.93 -0.69 -13.32
N VAL A 186 -8.79 0.00 -12.19
CA VAL A 186 -8.57 -0.67 -10.90
C VAL A 186 -9.87 -1.40 -10.53
N GLN A 187 -9.81 -2.73 -10.41
CA GLN A 187 -10.98 -3.52 -10.04
C GLN A 187 -11.32 -3.30 -8.57
N MET A 188 -12.55 -2.87 -8.29
CA MET A 188 -13.05 -2.66 -6.94
C MET A 188 -13.76 -3.93 -6.45
N LYS A 189 -13.24 -4.55 -5.39
CA LYS A 189 -13.87 -5.71 -4.75
C LYS A 189 -14.99 -5.32 -3.81
N GLU A 190 -14.75 -4.27 -3.02
CA GLU A 190 -15.68 -3.85 -1.98
C GLU A 190 -15.64 -2.34 -1.77
N LYS A 191 -16.79 -1.79 -1.39
CA LYS A 191 -16.97 -0.39 -1.02
C LYS A 191 -17.79 -0.33 0.26
N GLN A 192 -17.26 0.36 1.27
CA GLN A 192 -17.89 0.50 2.58
C GLN A 192 -17.86 1.97 3.02
N PRO A 193 -18.98 2.58 3.44
CA PRO A 193 -18.96 3.87 4.10
C PRO A 193 -18.06 3.83 5.34
N ILE A 194 -17.31 4.91 5.59
CA ILE A 194 -16.49 5.02 6.80
C ILE A 194 -17.36 5.05 8.05
N SER A 195 -18.60 5.54 7.96
CA SER A 195 -19.58 5.48 9.04
C SER A 195 -19.91 4.05 9.48
N ASN A 196 -19.75 3.06 8.61
CA ASN A 196 -19.98 1.66 8.97
C ASN A 196 -18.85 1.10 9.86
N ILE A 197 -17.70 1.77 9.98
CA ILE A 197 -16.60 1.31 10.82
C ILE A 197 -16.95 1.52 12.29
N SER A 198 -17.13 0.43 13.02
CA SER A 198 -17.38 0.45 14.46
C SER A 198 -16.10 0.41 15.30
N SER A 199 -15.11 -0.36 14.86
CA SER A 199 -13.89 -0.61 15.60
C SER A 199 -12.77 -1.11 14.70
N VAL A 200 -11.54 -0.80 15.09
CA VAL A 200 -10.30 -1.24 14.46
C VAL A 200 -9.40 -1.84 15.53
N HIS A 201 -8.99 -3.10 15.34
CA HIS A 201 -8.13 -3.82 16.27
C HIS A 201 -6.73 -4.01 15.67
N LEU A 202 -5.74 -3.82 16.53
CA LEU A 202 -4.32 -4.07 16.27
C LEU A 202 -3.84 -5.12 17.26
N PHE A 203 -3.00 -6.05 16.80
CA PHE A 203 -2.52 -7.15 17.63
C PHE A 203 -1.07 -6.91 18.06
N GLN A 204 -0.78 -6.96 19.36
CA GLN A 204 0.59 -6.77 19.86
C GLN A 204 1.53 -7.89 19.37
N SER A 205 1.04 -9.12 19.31
CA SER A 205 1.78 -10.29 18.83
C SER A 205 1.91 -10.35 17.30
N ALA A 206 1.13 -9.53 16.58
CA ALA A 206 1.12 -9.47 15.12
C ALA A 206 0.89 -8.01 14.71
N THR A 207 1.91 -7.17 14.85
CA THR A 207 1.83 -5.70 14.68
C THR A 207 1.45 -5.26 13.26
N LEU A 208 1.57 -6.16 12.30
CA LEU A 208 1.09 -5.94 10.94
C LEU A 208 -0.40 -6.30 10.80
N HIS A 209 -0.95 -7.21 11.61
CA HIS A 209 -2.35 -7.61 11.50
C HIS A 209 -3.30 -6.48 11.96
N LEU A 210 -4.23 -6.13 11.07
CA LEU A 210 -5.35 -5.20 11.28
C LEU A 210 -6.67 -5.97 11.22
N ARG A 211 -7.66 -5.61 12.04
CA ARG A 211 -9.05 -6.11 11.87
C ARG A 211 -10.01 -4.94 11.95
N ILE A 212 -10.88 -4.79 10.95
CA ILE A 212 -11.89 -3.73 10.90
C ILE A 212 -13.27 -4.37 11.04
N HIS A 213 -14.05 -3.92 12.02
CA HIS A 213 -15.44 -4.36 12.16
C HIS A 213 -16.39 -3.35 11.54
N LEU A 214 -17.25 -3.84 10.65
CA LEU A 214 -18.22 -3.04 9.93
C LEU A 214 -19.63 -3.39 10.42
N TYR A 215 -20.45 -2.37 10.65
CA TYR A 215 -21.88 -2.50 10.93
C TYR A 215 -22.64 -1.74 9.86
N ASN A 216 -23.64 -2.41 9.29
CA ASN A 216 -24.58 -1.75 8.40
C ASN A 216 -25.59 -0.98 9.26
N GLU A 217 -25.68 0.33 9.07
CA GLU A 217 -26.83 1.09 9.54
C GLU A 217 -28.08 0.58 8.78
N VAL A 218 -29.09 0.11 9.51
CA VAL A 218 -30.37 -0.40 8.97
C VAL A 218 -31.41 0.72 9.01
#